data_AF-A0A397S4H2-F1
#
_entry.id   AF-A0A397S4H2-F1
#
_cell.length_a   1.000
_cell.length_b   1.000
_cell.length_c   1.000
_cell.angle_alpha   90.00
_cell.angle_beta   90.00
_cell.angle_gamma   90.00
#
_symmetry.space_group_name_H-M   'P 1'
#
loop_
_entity.id
_entity.type
_entity.pdbx_description
1 polymer ?
#
loop_
_entity_poly.entity_id
_entity_poly.type
_entity_poly.pdbx_seq_one_letter_code
_entity_poly.pdbx_strand_id
1 'polypeptide(L)'
;MSTDGVIYNGLKIAYKDYFNFLEYLHHKKLVYFNYITYKVISDDEDESTIIRIHVGDIIEIEVENEGTSYAIVKAIFLHTYNNDKTYPFYFVNWFEKVKGKNGFDTLMMCQKYKICTERERYLNIFSISLVTSMPKTHFVHQCADNCLIGGHDLSQPYLLNEFFYNVI
;
A
#
# COMPACT_ATOMS: atom_id res chain seq x y z
N MET A 1 11.52 15.11 10.86
CA MET A 1 10.08 15.45 10.70
C MET A 1 9.28 14.49 11.57
N SER A 2 8.32 14.97 12.38
CA SER A 2 7.44 14.06 13.13
C SER A 2 6.59 13.24 12.16
N THR A 3 6.41 11.96 12.44
CA THR A 3 5.52 11.04 11.68
C THR A 3 4.12 11.60 11.51
N ASP A 4 3.64 12.37 12.50
CA ASP A 4 2.31 12.96 12.51
C ASP A 4 2.13 14.07 11.47
N GLY A 5 3.20 14.82 11.19
CA GLY A 5 3.19 15.89 10.19
C GLY A 5 3.07 15.36 8.76
N VAL A 6 3.71 14.21 8.49
CA VAL A 6 3.66 13.54 7.18
C VAL A 6 2.26 12.99 6.91
N ILE A 7 1.68 12.30 7.89
CA ILE A 7 0.33 11.73 7.77
C ILE A 7 -0.71 12.83 7.59
N TYR A 8 -0.62 13.91 8.36
CA TYR A 8 -1.58 15.01 8.28
C TYR A 8 -1.55 15.74 6.92
N ASN A 9 -0.36 15.95 6.34
CA ASN A 9 -0.26 16.53 5.00
C ASN A 9 -0.83 15.58 3.94
N GLY A 10 -0.47 14.29 4.00
CA GLY A 10 -1.01 13.29 3.08
C GLY A 10 -2.54 13.19 3.16
N LEU A 11 -3.10 13.32 4.37
CA LEU A 11 -4.53 13.22 4.60
C LEU A 11 -5.30 14.38 3.96
N LYS A 12 -4.76 15.61 4.00
CA LYS A 12 -5.34 16.75 3.28
C LYS A 12 -5.42 16.51 1.78
N ILE A 13 -4.35 15.96 1.21
CA ILE A 13 -4.31 15.68 -0.23
C ILE A 13 -5.31 14.55 -0.56
N ALA A 14 -5.37 13.50 0.24
CA ALA A 14 -6.35 12.42 0.07
C ALA A 14 -7.81 12.92 0.14
N TYR A 15 -8.13 13.82 1.09
CA TYR A 15 -9.48 14.40 1.17
C TYR A 15 -9.84 15.23 -0.05
N LYS A 16 -8.89 16.03 -0.54
CA LYS A 16 -9.06 16.78 -1.77
C LYS A 16 -9.29 15.85 -2.96
N ASP A 17 -8.45 14.84 -3.13
CA ASP A 17 -8.43 14.04 -4.35
C ASP A 17 -9.59 13.04 -4.43
N TYR A 18 -9.99 12.43 -3.30
CA TYR A 18 -11.05 11.41 -3.29
C TYR A 18 -12.45 11.96 -2.99
N PHE A 19 -12.54 13.10 -2.30
CA PHE A 19 -13.83 13.63 -1.81
C PHE A 19 -14.09 15.09 -2.20
N ASN A 20 -13.13 15.75 -2.88
CA ASN A 20 -13.20 17.18 -3.21
C ASN A 20 -13.38 18.08 -1.98
N PHE A 21 -12.80 17.66 -0.85
CA PHE A 21 -12.85 18.38 0.42
C PHE A 21 -11.63 19.27 0.55
N LEU A 22 -11.84 20.59 0.51
CA LEU A 22 -10.78 21.60 0.42
C LEU A 22 -10.48 22.33 1.74
N GLU A 23 -11.23 22.03 2.79
CA GLU A 23 -11.10 22.75 4.07
C GLU A 23 -9.92 22.24 4.90
N TYR A 24 -9.52 23.05 5.88
CA TYR A 24 -8.53 22.64 6.86
C TYR A 24 -9.13 21.60 7.83
N LEU A 25 -8.38 20.54 8.13
CA LEU A 25 -8.85 19.48 9.04
C LEU A 25 -8.83 19.97 10.51
N HIS A 26 -10.00 20.05 11.14
CA HIS A 26 -10.08 20.43 12.56
C HIS A 26 -9.73 19.27 13.48
N HIS A 27 -10.11 18.05 13.09
CA HIS A 27 -9.80 16.84 13.82
C HIS A 27 -8.38 16.37 13.49
N LYS A 28 -7.65 15.94 14.53
CA LYS A 28 -6.28 15.38 14.39
C LYS A 28 -6.18 13.94 14.88
N LYS A 29 -7.25 13.42 15.48
CA LYS A 29 -7.26 12.08 16.06
C LYS A 29 -7.40 11.05 14.94
N LEU A 30 -6.52 10.07 14.96
CA LEU A 30 -6.55 8.90 14.10
C LEU A 30 -6.85 7.67 14.94
N VAL A 31 -7.67 6.75 14.43
CA VAL A 31 -7.96 5.47 15.08
C VAL A 31 -7.42 4.36 14.19
N TYR A 32 -6.47 3.58 14.70
CA TYR A 32 -5.72 2.59 13.93
C TYR A 32 -6.32 1.18 14.05
N PHE A 33 -6.15 0.39 13.00
CA PHE A 33 -6.64 -0.99 12.89
C PHE A 33 -5.55 -1.90 12.30
N ASN A 34 -5.57 -3.17 12.72
CA ASN A 34 -4.65 -4.18 12.18
C ASN A 34 -5.11 -4.76 10.84
N TYR A 35 -6.41 -4.71 10.56
CA TYR A 35 -6.99 -5.17 9.30
C TYR A 35 -8.33 -4.46 9.04
N ILE A 36 -8.78 -4.51 7.79
CA ILE A 36 -10.11 -4.11 7.36
C ILE A 36 -10.74 -5.23 6.54
N THR A 37 -12.07 -5.31 6.57
CA THR A 37 -12.85 -6.22 5.73
C THR A 37 -14.03 -5.46 5.15
N TYR A 38 -14.21 -5.55 3.84
CA TYR A 38 -15.32 -4.89 3.14
C TYR A 38 -15.79 -5.74 1.96
N LYS A 39 -17.05 -5.53 1.59
CA LYS A 39 -17.71 -6.21 0.48
C LYS A 39 -17.69 -5.28 -0.73
N VAL A 40 -17.10 -5.73 -1.82
CA VAL A 40 -17.19 -5.07 -3.13
C VAL A 40 -18.39 -5.67 -3.86
N ILE A 41 -19.30 -4.81 -4.28
CA ILE A 41 -20.49 -5.16 -5.05
C ILE A 41 -20.16 -4.88 -6.52
N SER A 42 -20.29 -5.87 -7.39
CA SER A 42 -20.14 -5.67 -8.84
C SER A 42 -21.37 -4.99 -9.43
N ASP A 43 -21.22 -4.47 -10.65
CA ASP A 43 -22.35 -3.90 -11.40
C ASP A 43 -23.48 -4.93 -11.64
N ASP A 44 -23.12 -6.21 -11.70
CA ASP A 44 -24.06 -7.32 -11.56
C ASP A 44 -24.35 -7.53 -10.07
N GLU A 45 -25.52 -7.06 -9.60
CA GLU A 45 -25.90 -6.98 -8.17
C GLU A 45 -25.86 -8.32 -7.39
N ASP A 46 -25.84 -9.44 -8.12
CA ASP A 46 -25.77 -10.80 -7.55
C ASP A 46 -24.35 -11.28 -7.26
N GLU A 47 -23.32 -10.61 -7.79
CA GLU A 47 -21.92 -10.94 -7.53
C GLU A 47 -21.30 -9.98 -6.50
N SER A 48 -20.55 -10.56 -5.57
CA SER A 48 -19.83 -9.76 -4.60
C SER A 48 -18.62 -10.47 -4.05
N THR A 49 -17.56 -9.70 -3.82
CA THR A 49 -16.31 -10.22 -3.29
C THR A 49 -16.06 -9.61 -1.92
N ILE A 50 -15.77 -10.45 -0.93
CA ILE A 50 -15.30 -10.00 0.38
C ILE A 50 -13.80 -9.87 0.30
N ILE A 51 -13.30 -8.67 0.58
CA ILE A 51 -11.87 -8.37 0.62
C ILE A 51 -11.47 -8.17 2.06
N ARG A 52 -10.35 -8.79 2.45
CA ARG A 52 -9.71 -8.58 3.74
C ARG A 52 -8.27 -8.15 3.49
N ILE A 53 -7.87 -7.03 4.08
CA ILE A 53 -6.52 -6.48 3.96
C ILE A 53 -5.98 -6.22 5.37
N HIS A 54 -4.80 -6.73 5.63
CA HIS A 54 -4.05 -6.55 6.86
C HIS A 54 -2.92 -5.53 6.68
N VAL A 55 -2.49 -4.94 7.79
CA VAL A 55 -1.19 -4.26 7.83
C VAL A 55 -0.10 -5.29 7.51
N GLY A 56 0.78 -4.96 6.57
CA GLY A 56 1.80 -5.85 6.02
C GLY A 56 1.44 -6.46 4.67
N ASP A 57 0.17 -6.47 4.28
CA ASP A 57 -0.23 -6.97 2.98
C ASP A 57 0.28 -6.06 1.85
N ILE A 58 0.55 -6.67 0.70
CA ILE A 58 0.96 -5.94 -0.50
C ILE A 58 -0.25 -5.81 -1.40
N ILE A 59 -0.48 -4.59 -1.89
CA ILE A 59 -1.62 -4.23 -2.73
C ILE A 59 -1.14 -3.72 -4.10
N GLU A 60 -1.98 -3.94 -5.10
CA GLU A 60 -1.83 -3.37 -6.44
C GLU A 60 -2.58 -2.04 -6.50
N ILE A 61 -1.94 -1.04 -7.09
CA ILE A 61 -2.53 0.26 -7.33
C ILE A 61 -2.23 0.63 -8.78
N GLU A 62 -3.27 0.89 -9.55
CA GLU A 62 -3.12 1.47 -10.88
C GLU A 62 -2.79 2.96 -10.75
N VAL A 63 -1.61 3.35 -11.24
CA VAL A 63 -1.16 4.73 -11.24
C VAL A 63 -1.19 5.24 -12.67
N GLU A 64 -1.86 6.38 -12.88
CA GLU A 64 -1.96 7.03 -14.18
C GLU A 64 -0.55 7.25 -14.77
N ASN A 65 -0.35 6.82 -16.02
CA ASN A 65 0.93 6.87 -16.75
C ASN A 65 2.05 5.92 -16.27
N GLU A 66 1.88 5.20 -15.17
CA GLU A 66 2.85 4.21 -14.67
C GLU A 66 2.34 2.76 -14.73
N GLY A 67 1.03 2.57 -14.91
CA GLY A 67 0.39 1.27 -14.92
C GLY A 67 0.31 0.66 -13.52
N THR A 68 0.28 -0.67 -13.44
CA THR A 68 0.24 -1.41 -12.17
C THR A 68 1.49 -1.14 -11.34
N SER A 69 1.27 -0.56 -10.16
CA SER A 69 2.27 -0.29 -9.13
C SER A 69 1.93 -1.06 -7.87
N TYR A 70 2.91 -1.26 -6.99
CA TYR A 70 2.76 -2.09 -5.81
C TYR A 70 3.11 -1.30 -4.55
N ALA A 71 2.39 -1.52 -3.47
CA ALA A 71 2.68 -0.91 -2.18
C ALA A 71 2.39 -1.87 -1.02
N ILE A 72 3.12 -1.73 0.08
CA ILE A 72 2.85 -2.47 1.33
C ILE A 72 2.02 -1.61 2.27
N VAL A 73 0.96 -2.19 2.85
CA VAL A 73 0.10 -1.50 3.83
C VAL A 73 0.86 -1.33 5.13
N LYS A 74 1.16 -0.08 5.48
CA LYS A 74 1.88 0.28 6.70
C LYS A 74 0.94 0.58 7.87
N ALA A 75 -0.22 1.15 7.59
CA ALA A 75 -1.26 1.35 8.59
C ALA A 75 -2.64 1.43 7.94
N ILE A 76 -3.66 1.06 8.70
CA ILE A 76 -5.07 1.26 8.38
C ILE A 76 -5.65 2.15 9.46
N PHE A 77 -6.35 3.22 9.10
CA PHE A 77 -6.90 4.12 10.09
C PHE A 77 -8.19 4.80 9.65
N LEU A 78 -8.95 5.25 10.64
CA LEU A 78 -10.12 6.09 10.49
C LEU A 78 -9.78 7.54 10.88
N HIS A 79 -10.35 8.49 10.14
CA HIS A 79 -10.31 9.91 10.47
C HIS A 79 -11.70 10.56 10.30
N THR A 80 -12.10 11.38 11.27
CA THR A 80 -13.35 12.14 11.23
C THR A 80 -13.12 13.49 10.56
N TYR A 81 -13.77 13.74 9.43
CA TYR A 81 -13.68 15.03 8.73
C TYR A 81 -14.51 16.11 9.45
N ASN A 82 -14.44 17.36 8.99
CA ASN A 82 -15.15 18.50 9.57
C ASN A 82 -16.68 18.39 9.53
N ASN A 83 -17.21 17.47 8.72
CA ASN A 83 -18.64 17.19 8.60
C ASN A 83 -19.11 16.07 9.55
N ASP A 84 -18.31 15.75 10.57
CA ASP A 84 -18.52 14.69 11.57
C ASP A 84 -18.63 13.26 10.99
N LYS A 85 -18.38 13.08 9.69
CA LYS A 85 -18.31 11.76 9.06
C LYS A 85 -16.91 11.18 9.18
N THR A 86 -16.85 9.88 9.36
CA THR A 86 -15.60 9.13 9.51
C THR A 86 -15.24 8.42 8.21
N TYR A 87 -14.00 8.59 7.77
CA TYR A 87 -13.48 8.08 6.52
C TYR A 87 -12.29 7.15 6.78
N PRO A 88 -12.28 5.96 6.15
CA PRO A 88 -11.19 5.01 6.26
C PRO A 88 -10.10 5.24 5.21
N PHE A 89 -8.85 5.02 5.61
CA PHE A 89 -7.68 5.18 4.75
C PHE A 89 -6.64 4.08 4.96
N TYR A 90 -5.91 3.79 3.89
CA TYR A 90 -4.63 3.10 3.93
C TYR A 90 -3.49 4.11 3.99
N PHE A 91 -2.48 3.85 4.81
CA PHE A 91 -1.16 4.45 4.68
C PHE A 91 -0.19 3.39 4.18
N VAL A 92 0.53 3.68 3.09
CA VAL A 92 1.33 2.69 2.38
C VAL A 92 2.76 3.15 2.17
N ASN A 93 3.67 2.19 2.01
CA ASN A 93 4.99 2.45 1.43
C ASN A 93 5.04 1.83 0.02
N TRP A 94 5.46 2.62 -0.96
CA TRP A 94 5.57 2.17 -2.35
C TRP A 94 6.75 1.23 -2.57
N PHE A 95 6.55 0.25 -3.45
CA PHE A 95 7.66 -0.45 -4.08
C PHE A 95 8.12 0.30 -5.33
N GLU A 96 9.43 0.30 -5.55
CA GLU A 96 10.03 0.74 -6.79
C GLU A 96 10.79 -0.39 -7.46
N LYS A 97 10.69 -0.46 -8.79
CA LYS A 97 11.49 -1.39 -9.60
C LYS A 97 12.97 -1.05 -9.42
N VAL A 98 13.77 -2.03 -9.04
CA VAL A 98 15.23 -1.91 -9.12
C VAL A 98 15.60 -1.85 -10.59
N LYS A 99 16.30 -0.80 -11.02
CA LYS A 99 16.63 -0.56 -12.43
C LYS A 99 17.99 -1.16 -12.81
N GLY A 100 18.20 -1.36 -14.11
CA GLY A 100 19.47 -1.82 -14.68
C GLY A 100 19.70 -3.32 -14.48
N LYS A 101 20.95 -3.78 -14.71
CA LYS A 101 21.31 -5.21 -14.73
C LYS A 101 21.03 -5.94 -13.41
N ASN A 102 21.07 -5.24 -12.28
CA ASN A 102 20.80 -5.81 -10.96
C ASN A 102 19.30 -5.86 -10.63
N GLY A 103 18.46 -5.29 -11.50
CA GLY A 103 17.02 -5.22 -11.31
C GLY A 103 16.26 -6.49 -11.66
N PHE A 104 16.91 -7.40 -12.39
CA PHE A 104 16.29 -8.65 -12.81
C PHE A 104 17.09 -9.81 -12.24
N ASP A 105 16.41 -10.72 -11.54
CA ASP A 105 17.02 -11.97 -11.11
C ASP A 105 17.03 -12.94 -12.28
N THR A 106 18.21 -13.24 -12.84
CA THR A 106 18.30 -14.13 -13.99
C THR A 106 18.06 -15.60 -13.66
N LEU A 107 18.21 -16.00 -12.38
CA LEU A 107 17.97 -17.38 -11.97
C LEU A 107 16.47 -17.63 -11.83
N MET A 108 15.78 -16.72 -11.14
CA MET A 108 14.35 -16.80 -10.89
C MET A 108 13.50 -16.18 -12.00
N MET A 109 14.15 -15.57 -13.01
CA MET A 109 13.54 -14.87 -14.14
C MET A 109 12.51 -13.82 -13.70
N CYS A 110 12.79 -13.08 -12.62
CA CYS A 110 11.83 -12.17 -12.01
C CYS A 110 12.38 -10.76 -11.77
N GLN A 111 11.48 -9.78 -11.77
CA GLN A 111 11.80 -8.39 -11.49
C GLN A 111 11.98 -8.18 -9.97
N LYS A 112 13.08 -7.51 -9.61
CA LYS A 112 13.37 -7.08 -8.23
C LYS A 112 12.75 -5.73 -7.93
N TYR A 113 12.24 -5.61 -6.72
CA TYR A 113 11.66 -4.40 -6.17
C TYR A 113 12.29 -4.08 -4.82
N LYS A 114 12.22 -2.81 -4.46
CA LYS A 114 12.58 -2.33 -3.12
C LYS A 114 11.53 -1.37 -2.60
N ILE A 115 11.36 -1.32 -1.27
CA ILE A 115 10.56 -0.30 -0.63
C ILE A 115 11.24 1.06 -0.86
N CYS A 116 10.48 2.01 -1.38
CA CYS A 116 10.98 3.35 -1.61
C CYS A 116 10.97 4.16 -0.30
N THR A 117 12.14 4.64 0.11
CA THR A 117 12.31 5.43 1.34
C THR A 117 12.33 6.94 1.10
N GLU A 118 12.55 7.38 -0.15
CA GLU A 118 12.85 8.78 -0.50
C GLU A 118 11.89 9.40 -1.53
N ARG A 119 10.90 8.65 -2.05
CA ARG A 119 9.94 9.23 -3.02
C ARG A 119 8.99 10.20 -2.31
N GLU A 120 9.34 11.48 -2.34
CA GLU A 120 8.47 12.60 -1.98
C GLU A 120 7.27 12.78 -2.94
N ARG A 121 7.27 12.08 -4.09
CA ARG A 121 6.34 12.35 -5.20
C ARG A 121 4.99 11.64 -5.16
N TYR A 122 4.78 10.64 -4.30
CA TYR A 122 3.52 9.90 -4.30
C TYR A 122 2.72 10.19 -3.04
N LEU A 123 1.41 10.31 -3.25
CA LEU A 123 0.43 10.08 -2.20
C LEU A 123 0.74 8.74 -1.53
N ASN A 124 0.86 8.76 -0.21
CA ASN A 124 1.02 7.54 0.58
C ASN A 124 -0.28 7.21 1.33
N ILE A 125 -1.30 8.05 1.21
CA ILE A 125 -2.60 7.89 1.87
C ILE A 125 -3.67 7.74 0.81
N PHE A 126 -4.40 6.63 0.88
CA PHE A 126 -5.41 6.23 -0.10
C PHE A 126 -6.74 5.95 0.59
N SER A 127 -7.84 6.33 -0.05
CA SER A 127 -9.17 5.84 0.34
C SER A 127 -9.21 4.32 0.23
N ILE A 128 -9.94 3.64 1.12
CA ILE A 128 -10.06 2.17 1.03
C ILE A 128 -10.73 1.69 -0.26
N SER A 129 -11.51 2.57 -0.90
CA SER A 129 -12.21 2.31 -2.15
C SER A 129 -11.26 2.06 -3.33
N LEU A 130 -9.96 2.34 -3.17
CA LEU A 130 -8.97 2.09 -4.21
C LEU A 130 -8.74 0.60 -4.48
N VAL A 131 -8.80 -0.24 -3.44
CA VAL A 131 -8.54 -1.67 -3.59
C VAL A 131 -9.87 -2.39 -3.76
N THR A 132 -10.22 -2.74 -5.00
CA THR A 132 -11.52 -3.33 -5.35
C THR A 132 -11.45 -4.83 -5.63
N SER A 133 -10.27 -5.43 -5.55
CA SER A 133 -10.06 -6.87 -5.72
C SER A 133 -9.15 -7.44 -4.62
N MET A 134 -9.27 -8.75 -4.36
CA MET A 134 -8.39 -9.41 -3.40
C MET A 134 -6.94 -9.32 -3.90
N PRO A 135 -5.97 -8.90 -3.07
CA PRO A 135 -4.58 -8.82 -3.53
C PRO A 135 -4.10 -10.18 -4.01
N LYS A 136 -3.72 -10.25 -5.30
CA LYS A 136 -3.14 -11.44 -5.94
C LYS A 136 -1.63 -11.36 -6.05
N THR A 137 -1.05 -10.26 -5.60
CA THR A 137 0.38 -10.03 -5.71
C THR A 137 1.12 -10.78 -4.62
N HIS A 138 2.01 -11.64 -5.06
CA HIS A 138 2.94 -12.32 -4.18
C HIS A 138 4.30 -11.69 -4.38
N PHE A 139 4.81 -10.98 -3.37
CA PHE A 139 6.23 -10.70 -3.30
C PHE A 139 6.88 -11.68 -2.34
N VAL A 140 8.10 -12.09 -2.67
CA VAL A 140 8.92 -12.86 -1.75
C VAL A 140 10.18 -12.07 -1.43
N HIS A 141 10.50 -11.98 -0.15
CA HIS A 141 11.74 -11.36 0.30
C HIS A 141 12.94 -12.20 -0.18
N GLN A 142 13.93 -11.56 -0.83
CA GLN A 142 15.17 -12.22 -1.22
C GLN A 142 16.14 -12.22 -0.03
N CYS A 143 15.98 -13.20 0.86
CA CYS A 143 16.85 -13.35 2.02
C CYS A 143 18.31 -13.58 1.58
N ALA A 144 19.22 -12.90 2.25
CA ALA A 144 20.66 -13.15 2.18
C ALA A 144 21.20 -13.42 3.59
N ASP A 145 22.39 -14.02 3.70
CA ASP A 145 23.00 -14.52 4.95
C ASP A 145 23.07 -13.48 6.10
N ASN A 146 22.90 -12.19 5.82
CA ASN A 146 22.93 -11.08 6.77
C ASN A 146 21.54 -10.57 7.19
N CYS A 147 20.44 -11.26 6.85
CA CYS A 147 19.10 -10.82 7.24
C CYS A 147 18.90 -11.00 8.75
N LEU A 148 18.46 -9.93 9.43
CA LEU A 148 18.16 -9.98 10.85
C LEU A 148 16.85 -10.73 11.09
N ILE A 149 16.86 -11.71 12.00
CA ILE A 149 15.75 -12.63 12.32
C ILE A 149 14.47 -11.90 12.81
N GLY A 150 14.50 -10.59 13.05
CA GLY A 150 13.33 -9.74 13.37
C GLY A 150 13.13 -8.53 12.47
N GLY A 151 13.89 -8.41 11.38
CA GLY A 151 13.83 -7.29 10.42
C GLY A 151 13.67 -7.75 8.97
N HIS A 152 13.26 -9.00 8.78
CA HIS A 152 13.20 -9.67 7.48
C HIS A 152 12.22 -9.01 6.51
N ASP A 153 11.13 -8.44 7.03
CA ASP A 153 10.15 -7.66 6.25
C ASP A 153 10.61 -6.22 5.97
N LEU A 154 11.84 -5.87 6.36
CA LEU A 154 12.45 -4.56 6.11
C LEU A 154 13.76 -4.68 5.34
N SER A 155 14.38 -5.86 5.31
CA SER A 155 15.52 -6.14 4.44
C SER A 155 15.07 -6.15 2.98
N GLN A 156 15.92 -5.65 2.11
CA GLN A 156 15.69 -5.59 0.67
C GLN A 156 16.73 -6.46 -0.04
N PRO A 157 16.44 -6.96 -1.25
CA PRO A 157 15.28 -6.67 -2.11
C PRO A 157 14.11 -7.67 -1.99
N TYR A 158 13.00 -7.35 -2.67
CA TYR A 158 11.84 -8.24 -2.85
C TYR A 158 11.73 -8.68 -4.31
N LEU A 159 11.24 -9.89 -4.55
CA LEU A 159 10.99 -10.46 -5.87
C LEU A 159 9.49 -10.49 -6.12
N LEU A 160 9.04 -9.98 -7.27
CA LEU A 160 7.66 -10.20 -7.72
C LEU A 160 7.52 -11.66 -8.16
N ASN A 161 6.73 -12.42 -7.43
CA ASN A 161 6.56 -13.85 -7.60
C ASN A 161 5.37 -14.17 -8.52
N GLU A 162 5.56 -13.92 -9.81
CA GLU A 162 4.52 -14.17 -10.83
C GLU A 162 4.23 -15.66 -11.03
N PHE A 163 5.12 -16.55 -10.58
CA PHE A 163 5.05 -18.00 -10.80
C PHE A 163 4.88 -18.82 -9.51
N PHE A 164 4.54 -18.18 -8.39
CA PHE A 164 4.29 -18.84 -7.09
C PHE A 164 5.44 -19.74 -6.58
N TYR A 165 6.69 -19.35 -6.81
CA TYR A 165 7.85 -20.04 -6.25
C TYR A 165 7.85 -19.95 -4.72
N ASN A 166 8.14 -21.07 -4.06
CA ASN A 166 8.51 -21.07 -2.65
C ASN A 166 10.02 -20.79 -2.57
N VAL A 167 10.43 -19.80 -1.79
CA VAL A 167 11.85 -19.60 -1.49
C VAL A 167 12.26 -20.67 -0.48
N ILE A 168 13.35 -21.39 -0.80
CA ILE A 168 13.96 -22.45 0.01
C ILE A 168 14.89 -21.83 1.05
#